data_AF-A0A8J3D0R2-F1
#
_entry.id   AF-A0A8J3D0R2-F1
#
_cell.length_a   1.000
_cell.length_b   1.000
_cell.length_c   1.000
_cell.angle_alpha   90.00
_cell.angle_beta   90.00
_cell.angle_gamma   90.00
#
_symmetry.space_group_name_H-M   'P 1'
#
loop_
_entity.id
_entity.type
_entity.pdbx_description
1 polymer ?
#
loop_
_entity_poly.entity_id
_entity_poly.type
_entity_poly.pdbx_seq_one_letter_code
_entity_poly.pdbx_strand_id
1 'polypeptide(L)'
;MNTIHRKIWLLAGMLLAVLSFSASDVQAQRRNEEEIKKIQDAKVAIITNRLNLTSEQSKDFWPIYNEFSQKKREMNRSMRQLIKGKGVEASDDQAMNSLKEVQDLKQKQVELEKQYQERFLTVISAKQLTELYSAERDFNEMLLQRLK
;
A
#
# COMPACT_ATOMS: atom_id res chain seq x y z
N MET A 1 29.95 44.11 26.98
CA MET A 1 29.09 43.02 27.51
C MET A 1 27.88 42.66 26.61
N ASN A 2 27.22 43.65 25.98
CA ASN A 2 25.90 43.45 25.31
C ASN A 2 25.93 42.69 23.98
N THR A 3 27.06 42.69 23.27
CA THR A 3 27.18 42.03 21.95
C THR A 3 27.29 40.51 22.04
N ILE A 4 27.92 40.00 23.11
CA ILE A 4 28.07 38.55 23.36
C ILE A 4 26.73 37.94 23.77
N HIS A 5 25.98 38.62 24.65
CA HIS A 5 24.65 38.19 25.07
C HIS A 5 23.67 38.15 23.90
N ARG A 6 23.70 39.14 22.99
CA ARG A 6 22.90 39.11 21.75
C ARG A 6 23.22 37.92 20.86
N LYS A 7 24.50 37.55 20.71
CA LYS A 7 24.91 36.39 19.90
C LYS A 7 24.45 35.07 20.52
N ILE A 8 24.51 34.93 21.84
CA ILE A 8 24.02 33.74 22.56
C ILE A 8 22.51 33.57 22.39
N TRP A 9 21.74 34.65 22.51
CA TRP A 9 20.28 34.61 22.28
C TRP A 9 19.91 34.28 20.84
N LEU A 10 20.68 34.78 19.85
CA LEU A 10 20.47 34.43 18.43
C LEU A 10 20.80 32.96 18.14
N LEU A 11 21.89 32.43 18.71
CA LEU A 11 22.26 31.02 18.55
C LEU A 11 21.28 30.07 19.25
N ALA A 12 20.81 30.43 20.46
CA ALA A 12 19.79 29.67 21.17
C ALA A 12 18.44 29.66 20.42
N GLY A 13 18.05 30.81 19.84
CA GLY A 13 16.86 30.91 18.99
C GLY A 13 16.97 30.09 17.70
N MET A 14 18.15 30.06 17.07
CA MET A 14 18.43 29.24 15.89
C MET A 14 18.38 27.74 16.20
N LEU A 15 18.92 27.33 17.36
CA LEU A 15 18.87 25.94 17.82
C LEU A 15 17.44 25.47 18.15
N LEU A 16 16.63 26.33 18.78
CA LEU A 16 15.20 26.09 19.05
C LEU A 16 14.36 26.02 17.76
N ALA A 17 14.69 26.84 16.75
CA ALA A 17 14.01 26.82 15.46
C ALA A 17 14.30 25.52 14.68
N VAL A 18 15.54 25.02 14.72
CA VAL A 18 15.92 23.74 14.09
C VAL A 18 15.22 22.54 14.77
N LEU A 19 15.13 22.53 16.10
CA LEU A 19 14.40 21.50 16.85
C LEU A 19 12.89 21.50 16.57
N SER A 20 12.31 22.68 16.35
CA SER A 20 10.87 22.81 16.03
C SER A 20 10.53 22.36 14.60
N PHE A 21 11.46 22.54 13.65
CA PHE A 21 11.28 22.08 12.28
C PHE A 21 11.29 20.54 12.19
N SER A 22 12.19 19.86 12.91
CA SER A 22 12.24 18.39 12.95
C SER A 22 11.04 17.75 13.67
N ALA A 23 10.36 18.45 14.58
CA ALA A 23 9.17 17.92 15.26
C ALA A 23 7.96 17.78 14.33
N SER A 24 7.87 18.63 13.30
CA SER A 24 6.74 18.66 12.37
C SER A 24 6.74 17.45 11.42
N ASP A 25 7.91 17.06 10.91
CA ASP A 25 8.07 15.89 10.03
C ASP A 25 7.77 14.57 10.76
N VAL A 26 8.23 14.44 12.02
CA VAL A 26 7.95 13.25 12.83
C VAL A 26 6.45 13.10 13.12
N GLN A 27 5.75 14.20 13.35
CA GLN A 27 4.31 14.16 13.60
C GLN A 27 3.49 13.84 12.34
N ALA A 28 3.91 14.36 11.17
CA ALA A 28 3.29 14.04 9.89
C ALA A 28 3.50 12.56 9.50
N GLN A 29 4.70 12.01 9.73
CA GLN A 29 4.99 10.60 9.46
C GLN A 29 4.16 9.67 10.36
N ARG A 30 4.08 9.95 11.66
CA ARG A 30 3.27 9.16 12.61
C ARG A 30 1.79 9.13 12.23
N ARG A 31 1.24 10.27 11.81
CA ARG A 31 -0.16 10.36 11.38
C ARG A 31 -0.44 9.48 10.16
N ASN A 32 0.47 9.45 9.19
CA ASN A 32 0.34 8.62 8.00
C ASN A 32 0.40 7.12 8.34
N GLU A 33 1.31 6.72 9.23
CA GLU A 33 1.43 5.33 9.71
C GLU A 33 0.15 4.86 10.43
N GLU A 34 -0.43 5.70 11.30
CA GLU A 34 -1.70 5.40 11.98
C GLU A 34 -2.87 5.24 11.02
N GLU A 35 -2.97 6.09 9.99
CA GLU A 35 -4.03 6.00 8.97
C GLU A 35 -3.89 4.71 8.14
N ILE A 36 -2.67 4.37 7.71
CA ILE A 36 -2.39 3.12 7.00
C ILE A 36 -2.78 1.91 7.86
N LYS A 37 -2.42 1.93 9.15
CA LYS A 37 -2.78 0.87 10.09
C LYS A 37 -4.29 0.72 10.23
N LYS A 38 -5.03 1.82 10.38
CA LYS A 38 -6.51 1.79 10.45
C LYS A 38 -7.14 1.18 9.20
N ILE A 39 -6.60 1.48 8.03
CA ILE A 39 -7.06 0.90 6.75
C ILE A 39 -6.79 -0.62 6.73
N GLN A 40 -5.61 -1.05 7.16
CA GLN A 40 -5.26 -2.48 7.23
C GLN A 40 -6.15 -3.23 8.22
N ASP A 41 -6.34 -2.68 9.42
CA ASP A 41 -7.19 -3.26 10.47
C ASP A 41 -8.65 -3.39 9.98
N ALA A 42 -9.16 -2.36 9.29
CA ALA A 42 -10.49 -2.40 8.67
C ALA A 42 -10.60 -3.47 7.58
N LYS A 43 -9.56 -3.64 6.74
CA LYS A 43 -9.52 -4.67 5.70
C LYS A 43 -9.56 -6.07 6.32
N VAL A 44 -8.75 -6.29 7.36
CA VAL A 44 -8.71 -7.56 8.10
C VAL A 44 -10.09 -7.89 8.67
N ALA A 45 -10.71 -6.94 9.36
CA ALA A 45 -12.03 -7.12 9.94
C ALA A 45 -13.10 -7.46 8.88
N ILE A 46 -13.14 -6.75 7.76
CA ILE A 46 -14.11 -7.00 6.69
C ILE A 46 -13.92 -8.39 6.08
N ILE A 47 -12.68 -8.78 5.79
CA ILE A 47 -12.38 -10.10 5.20
C ILE A 47 -12.76 -11.21 6.19
N THR A 48 -12.32 -11.14 7.45
CA THR A 48 -12.66 -12.15 8.47
C THR A 48 -14.17 -12.29 8.63
N ASN A 49 -14.90 -11.17 8.72
CA ASN A 49 -16.34 -11.17 8.91
C ASN A 49 -17.10 -11.71 7.69
N ARG A 50 -16.72 -11.32 6.46
CA ARG A 50 -17.43 -11.76 5.25
C ARG A 50 -17.17 -13.22 4.91
N LEU A 51 -15.94 -13.69 5.11
CA LEU A 51 -15.58 -15.08 4.82
C LEU A 51 -16.05 -16.06 5.90
N ASN A 52 -16.42 -15.57 7.09
CA ASN A 52 -16.76 -16.40 8.25
C ASN A 52 -15.69 -17.47 8.52
N LEU A 53 -14.42 -17.07 8.51
CA LEU A 53 -13.30 -18.00 8.69
C LEU A 53 -13.35 -18.61 10.10
N THR A 54 -13.16 -19.92 10.20
CA THR A 54 -12.92 -20.55 11.50
C THR A 54 -11.55 -20.11 12.05
N SER A 55 -11.31 -20.31 13.35
CA SER A 55 -10.01 -20.00 13.94
C SER A 55 -8.88 -20.85 13.33
N GLU A 56 -9.18 -22.05 12.85
CA GLU A 56 -8.22 -22.92 12.15
C GLU A 56 -7.93 -22.39 10.75
N GLN A 57 -8.96 -22.15 9.94
CA GLN A 57 -8.82 -21.57 8.60
C GLN A 57 -8.07 -20.23 8.64
N SER A 58 -8.34 -19.39 9.65
CA SER A 58 -7.69 -18.08 9.78
C SER A 58 -6.18 -18.20 9.94
N LYS A 59 -5.68 -19.19 10.68
CA LYS A 59 -4.24 -19.38 10.90
C LYS A 59 -3.49 -19.67 9.61
N ASP A 60 -4.10 -20.45 8.72
CA ASP A 60 -3.50 -20.86 7.45
C ASP A 60 -3.80 -19.87 6.31
N PHE A 61 -4.94 -19.19 6.36
CA PHE A 61 -5.38 -18.24 5.35
C PHE A 61 -4.53 -16.97 5.34
N TRP A 62 -4.31 -16.34 6.50
CA TRP A 62 -3.66 -15.04 6.59
C TRP A 62 -2.23 -15.03 6.00
N PRO A 63 -1.36 -16.03 6.25
CA PRO A 63 -0.05 -16.12 5.61
C PRO A 63 -0.13 -16.09 4.08
N ILE A 64 -1.04 -16.88 3.49
CA ILE A 64 -1.23 -16.95 2.03
C ILE A 64 -1.75 -15.61 1.50
N TYR A 65 -2.73 -15.03 2.17
CA TYR A 65 -3.33 -13.76 1.79
C TYR A 65 -2.34 -12.60 1.85
N ASN A 66 -1.52 -12.52 2.90
CA ASN A 66 -0.54 -11.47 3.07
C ASN A 66 0.54 -11.53 1.99
N GLU A 67 1.03 -12.73 1.68
CA GLU A 67 2.02 -12.96 0.62
C GLU A 67 1.43 -12.55 -0.76
N PHE A 68 0.20 -12.98 -1.07
CA PHE A 68 -0.51 -12.59 -2.28
C PHE A 68 -0.67 -11.06 -2.39
N SER A 69 -1.17 -10.44 -1.32
CA SER A 69 -1.43 -9.02 -1.26
C SER A 69 -0.16 -8.20 -1.44
N GLN A 70 0.96 -8.65 -0.86
CA GLN A 70 2.26 -8.03 -1.04
C GLN A 70 2.72 -8.11 -2.50
N LYS A 71 2.76 -9.31 -3.09
CA LYS A 71 3.18 -9.51 -4.49
C LYS A 71 2.32 -8.70 -5.46
N LYS A 72 0.99 -8.73 -5.29
CA LYS A 72 0.07 -7.92 -6.09
C LYS A 72 0.31 -6.43 -5.95
N ARG A 73 0.62 -5.95 -4.73
CA ARG A 73 0.93 -4.54 -4.46
C ARG A 73 2.23 -4.09 -5.14
N GLU A 74 3.26 -4.93 -5.11
CA GLU A 74 4.54 -4.68 -5.78
C GLU A 74 4.36 -4.60 -7.30
N MET A 75 3.66 -5.57 -7.92
CA MET A 75 3.37 -5.55 -9.35
C MET A 75 2.57 -4.30 -9.76
N ASN A 76 1.53 -3.96 -9.00
CA ASN A 76 0.75 -2.75 -9.24
C ASN A 76 1.60 -1.46 -9.09
N ARG A 77 2.58 -1.45 -8.19
CA ARG A 77 3.52 -0.33 -8.04
C ARG A 77 4.41 -0.22 -9.28
N SER A 78 4.97 -1.33 -9.76
CA SER A 78 5.79 -1.36 -10.97
C SER A 78 5.01 -0.88 -12.20
N MET A 79 3.78 -1.39 -12.42
CA MET A 79 2.92 -0.93 -13.51
C MET A 79 2.65 0.58 -13.44
N ARG A 80 2.35 1.12 -12.25
CA ARG A 80 2.13 2.56 -12.07
C ARG A 80 3.39 3.36 -12.38
N GLN A 81 4.58 2.88 -12.01
CA GLN A 81 5.84 3.57 -12.29
C GLN A 81 6.12 3.62 -13.80
N LEU A 82 5.86 2.52 -14.52
CA LEU A 82 6.05 2.45 -15.98
C LEU A 82 5.14 3.43 -16.73
N ILE A 83 3.91 3.63 -16.26
CA ILE A 83 2.93 4.52 -16.91
C ILE A 83 3.14 5.98 -16.47
N LYS A 84 3.40 6.22 -15.18
CA LYS A 84 3.54 7.57 -14.62
C LYS A 84 4.89 8.22 -14.98
N GLY A 85 5.90 7.43 -15.35
CA GLY A 85 7.27 7.90 -15.58
C GLY A 85 7.60 8.44 -16.98
N LYS A 86 6.65 8.50 -17.93
CA LYS A 86 6.99 8.78 -19.34
C LYS A 86 6.20 9.86 -20.07
N GLY A 87 5.04 10.29 -19.58
CA GLY A 87 4.31 11.46 -20.10
C GLY A 87 4.23 11.56 -21.64
N VAL A 88 4.13 12.79 -22.14
CA VAL A 88 4.18 13.12 -23.59
C VAL A 88 5.64 13.32 -24.06
N GLU A 89 6.61 13.24 -23.14
CA GLU A 89 8.03 13.54 -23.38
C GLU A 89 8.86 12.29 -23.77
N ALA A 90 8.34 11.08 -23.57
CA ALA A 90 9.00 9.87 -24.02
C ALA A 90 8.92 9.72 -25.54
N SER A 91 9.98 9.16 -26.16
CA SER A 91 9.92 8.77 -27.57
C SER A 91 8.92 7.62 -27.77
N ASP A 92 8.42 7.46 -28.99
CA ASP A 92 7.53 6.35 -29.35
C ASP A 92 8.13 4.98 -29.01
N ASP A 93 9.44 4.79 -29.22
CA ASP A 93 10.15 3.57 -28.84
C ASP A 93 10.15 3.34 -27.32
N GLN A 94 10.37 4.39 -26.54
CA GLN A 94 10.33 4.31 -25.08
C GLN A 94 8.92 4.02 -24.57
N ALA A 95 7.90 4.60 -25.19
CA ALA A 95 6.50 4.34 -24.90
C ALA A 95 6.13 2.89 -25.25
N MET A 96 6.51 2.42 -26.43
CA MET A 96 6.29 1.05 -26.89
C MET A 96 6.92 0.02 -25.94
N ASN A 97 8.16 0.26 -25.49
CA ASN A 97 8.82 -0.62 -24.53
C ASN A 97 8.09 -0.67 -23.18
N SER A 98 7.61 0.48 -22.68
CA SER A 98 6.80 0.50 -21.45
C SER A 98 5.46 -0.21 -21.61
N LEU A 99 4.81 -0.10 -22.77
CA LEU A 99 3.57 -0.84 -23.05
C LEU A 99 3.80 -2.36 -23.05
N LYS A 100 4.89 -2.83 -23.66
CA LYS A 100 5.28 -4.24 -23.63
C LYS A 100 5.53 -4.72 -22.19
N GLU A 101 6.27 -3.95 -21.40
CA GLU A 101 6.56 -4.32 -20.01
C GLU A 101 5.30 -4.35 -19.13
N VAL A 102 4.37 -3.40 -19.34
CA VAL A 102 3.06 -3.43 -18.67
C VAL A 102 2.27 -4.69 -19.06
N GLN A 103 2.31 -5.09 -20.33
CA GLN A 103 1.65 -6.30 -20.81
C GLN A 103 2.26 -7.57 -20.18
N ASP A 104 3.58 -7.64 -20.09
CA ASP A 104 4.27 -8.74 -19.41
C ASP A 104 3.93 -8.82 -17.92
N LEU A 105 3.88 -7.67 -17.23
CA LEU A 105 3.46 -7.62 -15.83
C LEU A 105 2.00 -8.08 -15.66
N LYS A 106 1.09 -7.73 -16.57
CA LYS A 106 -0.30 -8.22 -16.54
C LYS A 106 -0.35 -9.73 -16.70
N GLN A 107 0.44 -10.30 -17.62
CA GLN A 107 0.51 -11.74 -17.80
C GLN A 107 1.00 -12.44 -16.54
N LYS A 108 2.06 -11.92 -15.91
CA LYS A 108 2.57 -12.42 -14.63
C LYS A 108 1.54 -12.29 -13.51
N GLN A 109 0.69 -11.25 -13.53
CA GLN A 109 -0.34 -11.06 -12.51
C GLN A 109 -1.44 -12.13 -12.65
N VAL A 110 -1.85 -12.46 -13.87
CA VAL A 110 -2.82 -13.55 -14.11
C VAL A 110 -2.26 -14.88 -13.61
N GLU A 111 -0.97 -15.14 -13.85
CA GLU A 111 -0.33 -16.36 -13.35
C GLU A 111 -0.26 -16.40 -11.82
N LEU A 112 0.09 -15.28 -11.20
CA LEU A 112 0.06 -15.12 -9.75
C LEU A 112 -1.36 -15.39 -9.21
N GLU A 113 -2.40 -14.84 -9.83
CA GLU A 113 -3.78 -15.04 -9.40
C GLU A 113 -4.20 -16.52 -9.49
N LYS A 114 -3.80 -17.25 -10.55
CA LYS A 114 -4.04 -18.70 -10.66
C LYS A 114 -3.35 -19.48 -9.55
N GLN A 115 -2.05 -19.25 -9.35
CA GLN A 115 -1.27 -19.94 -8.33
C GLN A 115 -1.87 -19.76 -6.94
N TYR A 116 -2.29 -18.53 -6.61
CA TYR A 116 -2.87 -18.24 -5.30
C TYR A 116 -4.30 -18.70 -5.16
N GLN A 117 -5.09 -18.73 -6.24
CA GLN A 117 -6.40 -19.38 -6.23
C GLN A 117 -6.27 -20.84 -5.79
N GLU A 118 -5.34 -21.61 -6.37
CA GLU A 118 -5.10 -23.00 -5.95
C GLU A 118 -4.71 -23.10 -4.47
N ARG A 119 -3.82 -22.22 -4.00
CA ARG A 119 -3.39 -22.18 -2.59
C ARG A 119 -4.51 -21.76 -1.63
N PHE A 120 -5.38 -20.82 -2.01
CA PHE A 120 -6.52 -20.46 -1.19
C PHE A 120 -7.50 -21.62 -1.08
N LEU A 121 -7.74 -22.34 -2.16
CA LEU A 121 -8.66 -23.48 -2.20
C LEU A 121 -8.20 -24.66 -1.33
N THR A 122 -6.95 -24.70 -0.87
CA THR A 122 -6.50 -25.70 0.11
C THR A 122 -6.93 -25.37 1.54
N VAL A 123 -7.36 -24.14 1.81
CA VAL A 123 -7.68 -23.64 3.18
C VAL A 123 -9.13 -23.16 3.29
N ILE A 124 -9.67 -22.56 2.23
CA ILE A 124 -11.03 -22.01 2.19
C ILE A 124 -11.83 -22.61 1.03
N SER A 125 -13.15 -22.63 1.15
CA SER A 125 -14.03 -23.12 0.08
C SER A 125 -14.07 -22.18 -1.13
N ALA A 126 -14.46 -22.70 -2.30
CA ALA A 126 -14.68 -21.88 -3.50
C ALA A 126 -15.69 -20.74 -3.29
N LYS A 127 -16.71 -20.98 -2.46
CA LYS A 127 -17.68 -19.94 -2.06
C LYS A 127 -17.00 -18.83 -1.26
N GLN A 128 -16.18 -19.18 -0.28
CA GLN A 128 -15.41 -18.20 0.51
C GLN A 128 -14.39 -17.44 -0.35
N LEU A 129 -13.77 -18.09 -1.34
CA LEU A 129 -12.84 -17.43 -2.26
C LEU A 129 -13.55 -16.42 -3.17
N THR A 130 -14.75 -16.74 -3.65
CA THR A 130 -15.57 -15.80 -4.41
C THR A 130 -15.98 -14.60 -3.54
N GLU A 131 -16.34 -14.86 -2.29
CA GLU A 131 -16.65 -13.84 -1.31
C GLU A 131 -15.44 -12.95 -0.99
N LEU A 132 -14.23 -13.51 -0.94
CA LEU A 132 -12.99 -12.75 -0.80
C LEU A 132 -12.82 -11.72 -1.91
N TYR A 133 -13.00 -12.13 -3.17
CA TYR A 133 -12.88 -11.20 -4.30
C TYR A 133 -13.93 -10.10 -4.26
N SER A 134 -15.18 -10.41 -3.87
CA SER A 134 -16.19 -9.37 -3.66
C SER A 134 -15.82 -8.43 -2.51
N ALA A 135 -15.39 -8.98 -1.36
CA ALA A 135 -15.02 -8.21 -0.19
C ALA A 135 -13.87 -7.24 -0.48
N GLU A 136 -12.86 -7.68 -1.23
CA GLU A 136 -11.74 -6.82 -1.64
C GLU A 136 -12.18 -5.71 -2.60
N ARG A 137 -13.03 -6.02 -3.58
CA ARG A 137 -13.56 -5.01 -4.51
C ARG A 137 -14.34 -3.94 -3.76
N ASP A 138 -15.30 -4.37 -2.94
CA ASP A 138 -16.18 -3.46 -2.21
C ASP A 138 -15.37 -2.61 -1.22
N PHE A 139 -14.36 -3.19 -0.56
CA PHE A 139 -13.43 -2.43 0.28
C PHE A 139 -12.64 -1.37 -0.49
N ASN A 140 -12.12 -1.71 -1.68
CA ASN A 140 -11.39 -0.75 -2.52
C ASN A 140 -12.30 0.37 -3.00
N GLU A 141 -13.55 0.07 -3.38
CA GLU A 141 -14.54 1.07 -3.76
C GLU A 141 -14.87 2.02 -2.60
N MET A 142 -15.09 1.47 -1.39
CA MET A 142 -15.30 2.27 -0.18
C MET A 142 -14.11 3.19 0.12
N LEU A 143 -12.87 2.68 -0.02
CA LEU A 143 -11.67 3.50 0.16
C LEU A 143 -11.59 4.62 -0.88
N LEU A 144 -11.87 4.33 -2.15
CA LEU A 144 -11.87 5.35 -3.20
C LEU A 144 -12.92 6.44 -2.94
N GLN A 145 -14.09 6.08 -2.43
CA GLN A 145 -15.13 7.05 -2.07
C GLN A 145 -14.71 7.94 -0.89
N ARG A 146 -13.95 7.41 0.09
CA ARG A 146 -13.44 8.19 1.23
C ARG A 146 -12.27 9.10 0.90
N LEU A 147 -11.55 8.81 -0.18
CA LEU A 147 -10.39 9.59 -0.64
C LEU A 147 -10.76 10.67 -1.66
N LYS A 148 -12.00 10.69 -2.15
CA LYS A 148 -12.56 11.79 -2.96
C LYS A 148 -12.94 12.96 -2.06
#